data_AF-A0A1W0CDS5-F1
#
_entry.id   AF-A0A1W0CDS5-F1
#
_cell.length_a   1.000
_cell.length_b   1.000
_cell.length_c   1.000
_cell.angle_alpha   90.00
_cell.angle_beta   90.00
_cell.angle_gamma   90.00
#
_symmetry.space_group_name_H-M   'P 1'
#
loop_
_entity.id
_entity.type
_entity.pdbx_description
1 polymer ?
#
loop_
_entity_poly.entity_id
_entity_poly.type
_entity_poly.pdbx_seq_one_letter_code
_entity_poly.pdbx_strand_id
1 'polypeptide(L)'
;MILKSVETPRGTIVNVSEQEAREIFGASNDAIATARRDVMLEVLRNERNTLLRACDWTQVPDAALTAEQKAAWTKYRKTLRDLPESVVDLDKVEWPVAPA
;
A
#
# COMPACT_ATOMS: atom_id res chain seq x y z
N MET A 1 -0.48 -12.92 8.43
CA MET A 1 -0.30 -11.46 8.37
C MET A 1 -0.33 -10.93 9.80
N ILE A 2 0.52 -9.96 10.14
CA ILE A 2 0.53 -9.35 11.47
C ILE A 2 -0.31 -8.08 11.40
N LEU A 3 -1.31 -7.98 12.28
CA LEU A 3 -2.15 -6.79 12.47
C LEU A 3 -1.38 -5.78 13.30
N LYS A 4 -1.31 -4.53 12.81
CA LYS A 4 -0.68 -3.43 13.55
C LYS A 4 -1.41 -3.15 14.85
N SER A 5 -2.74 -3.10 14.79
CA SER A 5 -3.60 -2.96 15.96
C SER A 5 -4.96 -3.57 15.69
N VAL A 6 -5.56 -4.21 16.68
CA VAL A 6 -6.93 -4.72 16.63
C VAL A 6 -7.67 -4.38 17.91
N GLU A 7 -8.91 -3.90 17.79
CA GLU A 7 -9.78 -3.68 18.93
C GLU A 7 -10.40 -5.00 19.38
N THR A 8 -10.25 -5.30 20.67
CA THR A 8 -10.79 -6.51 21.28
C THR A 8 -11.59 -6.14 22.53
N PRO A 9 -12.45 -7.04 23.05
CA PRO A 9 -13.15 -6.80 24.31
C PRO A 9 -12.23 -6.55 25.51
N ARG A 10 -10.94 -6.94 25.40
CA ARG A 10 -9.90 -6.75 26.42
C ARG A 10 -9.08 -5.47 26.21
N GLY A 11 -9.41 -4.66 25.21
CA GLY A 11 -8.68 -3.45 24.80
C GLY A 11 -8.00 -3.59 23.44
N THR A 12 -7.19 -2.60 23.09
CA THR A 12 -6.44 -2.58 21.82
C THR A 12 -5.17 -3.42 21.93
N ILE A 13 -5.04 -4.43 21.07
CA ILE A 13 -3.84 -5.28 20.99
C ILE A 13 -3.03 -4.85 19.77
N VAL A 14 -1.72 -4.65 19.96
CA VAL A 14 -0.79 -4.16 18.93
C VAL A 14 0.13 -5.30 18.48
N ASN A 15 0.50 -5.33 17.20
CA ASN A 15 1.42 -6.30 16.60
C ASN A 15 1.05 -7.77 16.88
N VAL A 16 -0.15 -8.16 16.47
CA VAL A 16 -0.72 -9.49 16.75
C VAL A 16 -1.12 -10.18 15.46
N SER A 17 -0.96 -11.51 15.37
CA SER A 17 -1.48 -12.24 14.21
C SER A 17 -3.02 -12.32 14.24
N GLU A 18 -3.63 -12.53 13.07
CA GLU A 18 -5.09 -12.73 12.97
C GLU A 18 -5.56 -13.93 13.81
N GLN A 19 -4.77 -14.99 13.88
CA GLN A 19 -5.05 -16.19 14.67
C GLN A 19 -5.05 -15.89 16.16
N GLU A 20 -3.99 -15.24 16.66
CA GLU A 20 -3.89 -14.86 18.07
C GLU A 20 -4.98 -13.86 18.46
N ALA A 21 -5.26 -12.87 17.61
CA ALA A 21 -6.34 -11.91 17.82
C ALA A 21 -7.68 -12.61 18.05
N ARG A 22 -7.98 -13.66 17.26
CA ARG A 22 -9.21 -14.43 17.36
C ARG A 22 -9.23 -15.39 18.54
N GLU A 23 -8.19 -16.21 18.68
CA GLU A 23 -8.17 -17.35 19.62
C GLU A 23 -7.79 -16.92 21.05
N ILE A 24 -6.85 -15.99 21.19
CA ILE A 24 -6.33 -15.56 22.50
C ILE A 24 -7.09 -14.34 23.01
N PHE A 25 -7.36 -13.38 22.13
CA PHE A 25 -7.95 -12.09 22.50
C PHE A 25 -9.44 -11.98 22.21
N GLY A 26 -10.04 -12.97 21.53
CA GLY A 26 -11.47 -13.00 21.24
C GLY A 26 -11.94 -11.83 20.37
N ALA A 27 -11.08 -11.33 19.48
CA ALA A 27 -11.42 -10.26 18.55
C ALA A 27 -12.57 -10.69 17.63
N SER A 28 -13.47 -9.76 17.32
CA SER A 28 -14.54 -10.03 16.35
C SER A 28 -13.98 -10.11 14.93
N ASN A 29 -14.66 -10.85 14.05
CA ASN A 29 -14.28 -10.93 12.64
C ASN A 29 -14.25 -9.55 11.97
N ASP A 30 -15.16 -8.64 12.38
CA ASP A 30 -15.22 -7.27 11.84
C ASP A 30 -14.04 -6.41 12.27
N ALA A 31 -13.58 -6.55 13.53
CA ALA A 31 -12.39 -5.88 14.02
C ALA A 31 -11.13 -6.38 13.32
N ILE A 32 -11.03 -7.71 13.12
CA ILE A 32 -9.94 -8.32 12.35
C ILE A 32 -9.97 -7.84 10.90
N ALA A 33 -11.14 -7.80 10.25
CA ALA A 33 -11.27 -7.33 8.87
C ALA A 33 -10.85 -5.86 8.71
N THR A 34 -11.22 -5.01 9.67
CA THR A 34 -10.83 -3.58 9.68
C THR A 34 -9.33 -3.44 9.87
N ALA A 35 -8.76 -4.12 10.88
CA ALA A 35 -7.32 -4.11 11.12
C ALA A 35 -6.51 -4.66 9.92
N ARG A 36 -7.02 -5.71 9.27
CA ARG A 36 -6.41 -6.28 8.07
C ARG A 36 -6.42 -5.28 6.92
N ARG A 37 -7.55 -4.59 6.71
CA ARG A 37 -7.66 -3.53 5.71
C ARG A 37 -6.61 -2.44 5.93
N ASP A 38 -6.45 -1.99 7.17
CA ASP A 38 -5.49 -0.94 7.50
C ASP A 38 -4.04 -1.34 7.22
N VAL A 39 -3.66 -2.56 7.62
CA VAL A 39 -2.32 -3.07 7.31
C VAL A 39 -2.12 -3.22 5.80
N MET A 40 -3.14 -3.69 5.07
CA MET A 40 -3.02 -3.82 3.62
C MET A 40 -2.89 -2.46 2.92
N LEU A 41 -3.63 -1.44 3.37
CA LEU A 41 -3.46 -0.06 2.89
C LEU A 41 -2.04 0.47 3.14
N GLU A 42 -1.45 0.16 4.30
CA GLU A 42 -0.07 0.52 4.61
C GLU A 42 0.94 -0.16 3.68
N VAL A 43 0.75 -1.47 3.41
CA VAL A 43 1.56 -2.22 2.44
C VAL A 43 1.48 -1.58 1.05
N LEU A 44 0.29 -1.26 0.56
CA LEU A 44 0.11 -0.62 -0.75
C LEU A 44 0.75 0.77 -0.81
N ARG A 45 0.64 1.56 0.25
CA ARG A 45 1.31 2.87 0.34
C ARG A 45 2.84 2.72 0.31
N ASN A 46 3.38 1.69 0.95
CA ASN A 46 4.82 1.39 0.91
C ASN A 46 5.26 0.94 -0.48
N GLU A 47 4.50 0.09 -1.16
CA GLU A 47 4.78 -0.33 -2.53
C GLU A 47 4.78 0.86 -3.49
N ARG A 48 3.75 1.72 -3.41
CA ARG A 48 3.71 3.00 -4.14
C ARG A 48 4.98 3.81 -3.89
N ASN A 49 5.37 3.99 -2.63
CA ASN A 49 6.54 4.79 -2.29
C ASN A 49 7.83 4.18 -2.85
N THR A 50 7.95 2.84 -2.86
CA THR A 50 9.07 2.12 -3.47
C THR A 50 9.12 2.33 -4.98
N LEU A 51 8.00 2.19 -5.69
CA LEU A 51 7.91 2.42 -7.13
C LEU A 51 8.19 3.89 -7.50
N LEU A 52 7.66 4.84 -6.72
CA LEU A 52 7.95 6.27 -6.89
C LEU A 52 9.44 6.58 -6.69
N ARG A 53 10.07 5.97 -5.68
CA ARG A 53 11.50 6.14 -5.40
C ARG A 53 12.36 5.53 -6.53
N ALA A 54 11.96 4.38 -7.06
CA ALA A 54 12.67 3.72 -8.16
C ALA A 54 12.69 4.57 -9.44
N CYS A 55 11.66 5.38 -9.68
CA CYS A 55 11.59 6.29 -10.83
C CYS A 55 11.99 7.74 -10.52
N ASP A 56 12.53 8.03 -9.34
CA ASP A 56 12.79 9.42 -8.92
C ASP A 56 13.89 10.08 -9.76
N TRP A 57 14.85 9.28 -10.24
CA TRP A 57 15.92 9.70 -11.15
C TRP A 57 15.38 10.35 -12.45
N THR A 58 14.16 10.00 -12.88
CA THR A 58 13.54 10.51 -14.12
C THR A 58 13.09 11.96 -14.02
N GLN A 59 12.93 12.49 -12.81
CA GLN A 59 12.51 13.86 -12.56
C GLN A 59 13.68 14.83 -12.43
N VAL A 60 14.90 14.31 -12.33
CA VAL A 60 16.10 15.14 -12.24
C VAL A 60 16.32 15.83 -13.59
N PRO A 61 16.61 17.14 -13.63
CA PRO A 61 16.78 17.87 -14.88
C PRO A 61 17.92 17.29 -15.75
N ASP A 62 18.99 16.79 -15.11
CA ASP A 62 20.15 16.14 -15.73
C ASP A 62 19.87 14.74 -16.30
N ALA A 63 18.68 14.17 -16.08
CA ALA A 63 18.33 12.90 -16.68
C ALA A 63 18.29 13.05 -18.21
N ALA A 64 19.07 12.23 -18.91
CA ALA A 64 19.15 12.16 -20.37
C ALA A 64 17.89 11.50 -20.99
N LEU A 65 16.72 12.04 -20.66
CA LEU A 65 15.41 11.59 -21.12
C LEU A 65 14.85 12.59 -22.13
N THR A 66 14.24 12.09 -23.20
CA THR A 66 13.49 12.93 -24.13
C THR A 66 12.25 13.52 -23.46
N ALA A 67 11.68 14.58 -24.04
CA ALA A 67 10.44 15.17 -23.53
C ALA A 67 9.29 14.15 -23.47
N GLU A 68 9.23 13.24 -24.44
CA GLU A 68 8.24 12.16 -24.50
C GLU A 68 8.41 11.15 -23.36
N GLN A 69 9.65 10.73 -23.07
CA GLN A 69 9.94 9.85 -21.95
C GLN A 69 9.61 10.51 -20.61
N LYS A 70 9.97 11.79 -20.42
CA LYS A 70 9.59 12.55 -19.21
C LYS A 70 8.07 12.63 -19.04
N ALA A 71 7.32 12.82 -20.12
CA ALA A 71 5.86 12.81 -20.09
C ALA A 71 5.29 11.42 -19.71
N ALA A 72 5.86 10.34 -20.25
CA ALA A 72 5.47 8.96 -19.89
C ALA A 72 5.71 8.66 -18.40
N TRP A 73 6.90 9.00 -17.89
CA TRP A 73 7.22 8.85 -16.46
C TRP A 73 6.33 9.71 -15.56
N THR A 74 5.98 10.93 -15.99
CA THR A 74 5.05 11.79 -15.26
C THR A 74 3.66 11.16 -15.16
N LYS A 75 3.15 10.61 -16.27
CA LYS A 75 1.87 9.88 -16.29
C LYS A 75 1.91 8.65 -15.41
N TYR A 76 2.98 7.85 -15.50
CA TYR A 76 3.21 6.68 -14.66
C TYR A 76 3.18 7.03 -13.16
N ARG A 77 3.93 8.06 -12.74
CA ARG A 77 3.95 8.52 -11.35
C ARG A 77 2.58 9.03 -10.87
N LYS A 78 1.79 9.63 -11.75
CA LYS A 78 0.42 10.03 -11.41
C LYS A 78 -0.46 8.81 -11.16
N THR A 79 -0.46 7.84 -12.08
CA THR A 79 -1.21 6.59 -11.93
C THR A 79 -0.85 5.83 -10.65
N LEU A 80 0.45 5.78 -10.29
CA LEU A 80 0.90 5.18 -9.02
C LEU A 80 0.30 5.87 -7.78
N ARG A 81 0.14 7.20 -7.81
CA ARG A 81 -0.41 7.95 -6.67
C ARG A 81 -1.92 7.78 -6.55
N ASP A 82 -2.61 7.64 -7.68
CA ASP A 82 -4.07 7.52 -7.74
C ASP A 82 -4.56 6.10 -7.35
N LEU A 83 -3.69 5.09 -7.39
CA LEU A 83 -4.02 3.68 -7.10
C LEU A 83 -4.50 3.41 -5.66
N PRO A 84 -3.77 3.80 -4.59
CA PRO A 84 -4.17 3.42 -3.22
C PRO A 84 -5.50 4.00 -2.75
N GLU A 85 -5.98 5.09 -3.38
CA GLU A 85 -7.28 5.72 -3.05
C GLU A 85 -8.44 5.14 -3.88
N SER A 86 -8.16 4.52 -5.01
CA SER A 86 -9.18 4.01 -5.95
C SER A 86 -9.44 2.50 -5.84
N VAL A 87 -8.58 1.77 -5.12
CA VAL A 87 -8.68 0.32 -4.98
C VAL A 87 -9.74 -0.06 -3.95
N VAL A 88 -10.80 -0.71 -4.43
CA VAL A 88 -11.82 -1.37 -3.59
C VAL A 88 -11.31 -2.72 -3.07
N ASP A 89 -10.61 -3.47 -3.94
CA ASP A 89 -10.02 -4.79 -3.62
C ASP A 89 -8.52 -4.70 -3.36
N LEU A 90 -8.18 -4.52 -2.08
CA LEU A 90 -6.78 -4.36 -1.66
C LEU A 90 -5.91 -5.59 -1.96
N ASP A 91 -6.52 -6.78 -2.09
CA ASP A 91 -5.81 -8.04 -2.40
C ASP A 91 -5.44 -8.19 -3.89
N LYS A 92 -5.97 -7.36 -4.79
CA LYS A 92 -5.75 -7.45 -6.25
C LYS A 92 -5.40 -6.10 -6.88
N VAL A 93 -4.37 -5.44 -6.34
CA VAL A 93 -3.88 -4.19 -6.92
C VAL A 93 -2.96 -4.48 -8.09
N GLU A 94 -3.42 -4.11 -9.28
CA GLU A 94 -2.59 -4.11 -10.48
C GLU A 94 -1.78 -2.81 -10.57
N TRP A 95 -0.47 -2.93 -10.43
CA TRP A 95 0.44 -1.80 -10.57
C TRP A 95 0.75 -1.55 -12.06
N PRO A 96 0.82 -0.29 -12.51
CA PRO A 96 1.22 0.01 -13.88
C PRO A 96 2.63 -0.49 -14.14
N VAL A 97 2.91 -0.84 -15.40
CA VAL A 97 4.25 -1.22 -15.83
C VAL A 97 5.07 0.05 -16.08
N ALA A 98 6.32 0.04 -15.61
CA ALA A 98 7.23 1.16 -15.81
C ALA A 98 7.51 1.37 -17.32
N PRO A 99 7.49 2.62 -17.81
CA PRO A 99 7.88 2.93 -19.18
C PRO A 99 9.40 2.76 -19.39
N ALA A 100 9.79 2.60 -20.66
CA ALA A 100 11.19 2.44 -21.08
C ALA A 100 11.93 3.78 -21.28
#